data_AF-A0A382P4H8-F1
#
_entry.id   AF-A0A382P4H8-F1
#
_cell.length_a   1.000
_cell.length_b   1.000
_cell.length_c   1.000
_cell.angle_alpha   90.00
_cell.angle_beta   90.00
_cell.angle_gamma   90.00
#
_symmetry.space_group_name_H-M   'P 1'
#
loop_
_entity.id
_entity.type
_entity.pdbx_description
1 polymer ?
#
loop_
_entity_poly.entity_id
_entity_poly.type
_entity_poly.pdbx_seq_one_letter_code
_entity_poly.pdbx_strand_id
1 'polypeptide(L)'
;AGVSFRHLAMLAQIKSNDDDVWGSLRRSSHLDGEPSDALTGRMRRMRNWVDGPHFPDAAKIVVQSSVGEEARANLTEAHEEFLSALSEALADCEWTDGAIADCIRATIGEEGIGGRDAYVALYWAILGKHHGPKASSLMAEMESEHLLSLISET
;
A
#
# COMPACT_ATOMS: atom_id res chain seq x y z
N ALA A 1 8.22 -12.70 -13.86
CA ALA A 1 6.74 -12.64 -13.98
C ALA A 1 6.33 -11.20 -14.29
N GLY A 2 5.23 -10.95 -15.01
CA GLY A 2 4.84 -9.59 -15.41
C GLY A 2 4.07 -8.84 -14.32
N VAL A 3 4.19 -7.51 -14.27
CA VAL A 3 3.41 -6.64 -13.37
C VAL A 3 1.91 -6.64 -13.71
N SER A 4 1.06 -6.78 -12.69
CA SER A 4 -0.40 -6.72 -12.82
C SER A 4 -0.88 -5.30 -13.17
N PHE A 5 -2.09 -5.19 -13.75
CA PHE A 5 -2.71 -3.89 -14.02
C PHE A 5 -2.88 -3.06 -12.73
N ARG A 6 -3.36 -3.67 -11.64
CA ARG A 6 -3.61 -2.98 -10.36
C ARG A 6 -2.32 -2.46 -9.73
N HIS A 7 -1.24 -3.24 -9.76
CA HIS A 7 0.06 -2.81 -9.23
C HIS A 7 0.61 -1.66 -10.08
N LEU A 8 0.58 -1.78 -11.40
CA LEU A 8 1.04 -0.70 -12.28
C LEU A 8 0.20 0.58 -12.13
N ALA A 9 -1.11 0.46 -11.93
CA ALA A 9 -2.01 1.59 -11.64
C ALA A 9 -1.72 2.25 -10.29
N MET A 10 -1.31 1.47 -9.29
CA MET A 10 -0.86 2.01 -8.00
C MET A 10 0.45 2.80 -8.18
N LEU A 11 1.46 2.21 -8.83
CA LEU A 11 2.75 2.89 -9.07
C LEU A 11 2.59 4.16 -9.91
N ALA A 12 1.68 4.14 -10.89
CA ALA A 12 1.33 5.33 -11.69
C ALA A 12 0.81 6.50 -10.87
N GLN A 13 0.10 6.22 -9.78
CA GLN A 13 -0.46 7.25 -8.89
C GLN A 13 0.59 7.78 -7.91
N ILE A 14 1.48 6.93 -7.39
CA ILE A 14 2.38 7.30 -6.29
C ILE A 14 3.78 7.72 -6.73
N LYS A 15 4.22 7.37 -7.95
CA LYS A 15 5.53 7.77 -8.48
C LYS A 15 5.37 8.84 -9.56
N SER A 16 6.10 9.94 -9.41
CA SER A 16 6.05 11.09 -10.32
C SER A 16 6.73 10.84 -11.67
N ASN A 17 7.70 9.93 -11.73
CA ASN A 17 8.47 9.60 -12.93
C ASN A 17 8.55 8.08 -13.15
N ASP A 18 8.91 7.68 -14.37
CA ASP A 18 8.96 6.27 -14.75
C ASP A 18 10.19 5.53 -14.21
N ASP A 19 11.32 6.22 -13.98
CA ASP A 19 12.52 5.59 -13.43
C ASP A 19 12.29 5.06 -12.02
N ASP A 20 11.55 5.80 -11.19
CA ASP A 20 11.12 5.34 -9.87
C ASP A 20 10.18 4.14 -9.96
N VAL A 21 9.29 4.10 -10.96
CA VAL A 21 8.42 2.93 -11.22
C VAL A 21 9.29 1.71 -11.55
N TRP A 22 10.32 1.86 -12.40
CA TRP A 22 11.23 0.77 -12.72
C TRP A 22 12.02 0.30 -11.50
N GLY A 23 12.45 1.23 -10.64
CA GLY A 23 13.03 0.93 -9.33
C GLY A 23 12.10 0.06 -8.47
N SER A 24 10.84 0.45 -8.33
CA SER A 24 9.83 -0.31 -7.57
C SER A 24 9.55 -1.70 -8.15
N LEU A 25 9.48 -1.82 -9.49
CA LEU A 25 9.29 -3.12 -10.13
C LEU A 25 10.49 -4.05 -9.96
N ARG A 26 11.72 -3.52 -9.95
CA ARG A 26 12.92 -4.32 -9.66
C ARG A 26 12.94 -4.79 -8.19
N ARG A 27 12.68 -3.90 -7.23
CA ARG A 27 12.59 -4.26 -5.80
C ARG A 27 11.54 -5.33 -5.54
N SER A 28 10.41 -5.27 -6.26
CA SER A 28 9.33 -6.26 -6.14
C SER A 28 9.47 -7.47 -7.08
N SER A 29 10.62 -7.65 -7.74
CA SER A 29 10.91 -8.77 -8.67
C SER A 29 9.91 -8.91 -9.84
N HIS A 30 9.28 -7.81 -10.25
CA HIS A 30 8.40 -7.73 -11.42
C HIS A 30 9.13 -7.27 -12.69
N LEU A 31 10.37 -6.80 -12.57
CA LEU A 31 11.22 -6.37 -13.67
C LEU A 31 12.67 -6.78 -13.40
N ASP A 32 13.28 -7.46 -14.37
CA ASP A 32 14.72 -7.75 -14.38
C ASP A 32 15.37 -6.88 -15.47
N GLY A 33 16.37 -6.08 -15.10
CA GLY A 33 17.07 -5.20 -16.04
C GLY A 33 16.22 -4.01 -16.51
N GLU A 34 16.23 -3.75 -17.81
CA GLU A 34 15.56 -2.59 -18.44
C GLU A 34 14.12 -2.89 -18.86
N PRO A 35 13.21 -1.90 -18.78
CA PRO A 35 11.83 -2.08 -19.21
C PRO A 35 11.76 -2.29 -20.73
N SER A 36 10.99 -3.31 -21.16
CA SER A 36 10.66 -3.47 -22.58
C SER A 36 9.79 -2.33 -23.10
N ASP A 37 9.83 -2.05 -24.40
CA ASP A 37 8.94 -1.08 -25.06
C ASP A 37 7.46 -1.33 -24.78
N ALA A 38 7.07 -2.61 -24.65
CA ALA A 38 5.71 -3.00 -24.30
C ALA A 38 5.33 -2.55 -22.87
N LEU A 39 6.24 -2.67 -21.91
CA LEU A 39 6.04 -2.21 -20.54
C LEU A 39 6.02 -0.69 -20.45
N THR A 40 6.97 -0.01 -21.10
CA THR A 40 7.02 1.46 -21.20
C THR A 40 5.73 2.01 -21.83
N GLY A 41 5.25 1.40 -22.92
CA GLY A 41 3.99 1.76 -23.54
C GLY A 41 2.77 1.51 -22.65
N ARG A 42 2.77 0.43 -21.86
CA ARG A 42 1.73 0.17 -20.85
C ARG A 42 1.74 1.24 -19.76
N MET A 43 2.91 1.64 -19.27
CA MET A 43 3.06 2.66 -18.23
C MET A 43 2.53 4.01 -18.69
N ARG A 44 2.90 4.44 -19.90
CA ARG A 44 2.37 5.67 -20.51
C ARG A 44 0.84 5.66 -20.61
N ARG A 45 0.24 4.55 -21.07
CA ARG A 45 -1.23 4.43 -21.13
C ARG A 45 -1.86 4.43 -19.74
N MET A 46 -1.20 3.84 -18.76
CA MET A 46 -1.66 3.82 -17.38
C MET A 46 -1.72 5.23 -16.80
N ARG A 47 -0.65 6.03 -16.94
CA ARG A 47 -0.64 7.44 -16.49
C ARG A 47 -1.75 8.25 -17.15
N ASN A 48 -1.87 8.17 -18.48
CA ASN A 48 -2.96 8.85 -19.19
C ASN A 48 -4.35 8.44 -18.70
N TRP A 49 -4.53 7.18 -18.30
CA TRP A 49 -5.80 6.71 -17.76
C TRP A 49 -6.03 7.21 -16.33
N VAL A 50 -5.02 7.15 -15.46
CA VAL A 50 -5.05 7.63 -14.06
C VAL A 50 -5.31 9.14 -13.99
N ASP A 51 -4.67 9.92 -14.86
CA ASP A 51 -4.82 11.38 -14.95
C ASP A 51 -6.09 11.78 -15.73
N GLY A 52 -6.77 10.81 -16.34
CA GLY A 52 -7.94 11.02 -17.19
C GLY A 52 -9.24 11.21 -16.40
N PRO A 53 -10.27 11.79 -17.05
CA PRO A 53 -11.56 12.08 -16.42
C PRO A 53 -12.38 10.83 -16.06
N HIS A 54 -11.95 9.65 -16.52
CA HIS A 54 -12.62 8.38 -16.28
C HIS A 54 -11.96 7.53 -15.20
N PHE A 55 -10.89 8.03 -14.56
CA PHE A 55 -10.31 7.34 -13.42
C PHE A 55 -11.26 7.48 -12.21
N PRO A 56 -11.74 6.36 -11.64
CA PRO A 56 -12.75 6.42 -10.60
C PRO A 56 -12.18 7.02 -9.31
N ASP A 57 -12.91 7.95 -8.69
CA ASP A 57 -12.49 8.62 -7.45
C ASP A 57 -12.19 7.63 -6.32
N ALA A 58 -12.96 6.55 -6.22
CA ALA A 58 -12.74 5.50 -5.23
C ALA A 58 -11.37 4.79 -5.39
N ALA A 59 -10.78 4.78 -6.58
CA ALA A 59 -9.46 4.17 -6.83
C ALA A 59 -8.30 5.14 -6.58
N LYS A 60 -8.55 6.44 -6.39
CA LYS A 60 -7.51 7.44 -6.09
C LYS A 60 -6.80 7.11 -4.79
N ILE A 61 -5.48 7.08 -4.85
CA ILE A 61 -4.62 6.87 -3.69
C ILE A 61 -4.20 8.24 -3.16
N VAL A 62 -4.60 8.53 -1.92
CA VAL A 62 -4.12 9.65 -1.13
C VAL A 62 -3.68 9.05 0.19
N VAL A 63 -2.37 9.02 0.41
CA VAL A 63 -1.80 8.56 1.67
C VAL A 63 -2.03 9.65 2.70
N GLN A 64 -2.62 9.28 3.84
CA GLN A 64 -2.89 10.20 4.92
C GLN A 64 -1.58 10.67 5.58
N SER A 65 -1.56 11.92 6.05
CA SER A 65 -0.44 12.45 6.86
C SER A 65 -0.64 12.18 8.35
N SER A 66 -1.89 11.97 8.77
CA SER A 66 -2.30 11.58 10.12
C SER A 66 -3.66 10.90 10.03
N VAL A 67 -4.03 10.13 11.05
CA VAL A 67 -5.34 9.47 11.09
C VAL A 67 -6.45 10.55 11.13
N GLY A 68 -7.34 10.57 10.14
CA GLY A 68 -8.44 11.53 10.06
C GLY A 68 -9.61 11.21 10.99
N GLU A 69 -10.52 12.16 11.21
CA GLU A 69 -11.72 11.95 12.05
C GLU A 69 -12.62 10.82 11.53
N GLU A 70 -12.83 10.74 10.22
CA GLU A 70 -13.61 9.66 9.60
C GLU A 70 -12.95 8.29 9.81
N ALA A 71 -11.62 8.22 9.70
CA ALA A 71 -10.88 6.98 9.96
C ALA A 71 -11.05 6.56 11.42
N ARG A 72 -10.84 7.47 12.39
CA ARG A 72 -11.04 7.19 13.83
C ARG A 72 -12.47 6.70 14.12
N ALA A 73 -13.48 7.30 13.51
CA ALA A 73 -14.87 6.89 13.71
C ALA A 73 -15.20 5.49 13.15
N ASN A 74 -14.37 4.96 12.25
CA ASN A 74 -14.54 3.64 11.64
C ASN A 74 -13.54 2.59 12.15
N LEU A 75 -12.56 3.00 12.97
CA LEU A 75 -11.68 2.09 13.68
C LEU A 75 -12.40 1.57 14.94
N THR A 76 -12.24 0.28 15.20
CA THR A 76 -12.75 -0.37 16.41
C THR A 76 -11.57 -0.63 17.34
N GLU A 77 -11.83 -0.94 18.61
CA GLU A 77 -10.79 -1.32 19.57
C GLU A 77 -9.91 -2.47 19.01
N ALA A 78 -10.52 -3.49 18.40
CA ALA A 78 -9.77 -4.58 17.76
C ALA A 78 -8.93 -4.13 16.54
N HIS A 79 -9.36 -3.09 15.82
CA HIS A 79 -8.54 -2.49 14.76
C HIS A 79 -7.33 -1.75 15.34
N GLU A 80 -7.53 -0.99 16.42
CA GLU A 80 -6.48 -0.22 17.10
C GLU A 80 -5.44 -1.15 17.73
N GLU A 81 -5.88 -2.20 18.42
CA GLU A 81 -5.01 -3.26 18.98
C GLU A 81 -4.15 -3.90 17.88
N PHE A 82 -4.77 -4.30 16.76
CA PHE A 82 -4.07 -4.87 15.62
C PHE A 82 -3.05 -3.90 14.99
N LEU A 83 -3.41 -2.63 14.80
CA LEU A 83 -2.53 -1.63 14.19
C LEU A 83 -1.34 -1.30 15.09
N SER A 84 -1.57 -1.23 16.41
CA SER A 84 -0.53 -1.06 17.41
C SER A 84 0.45 -2.25 17.41
N ALA A 85 -0.06 -3.48 17.51
CA ALA A 85 0.76 -4.69 17.44
C ALA A 85 1.54 -4.82 16.12
N LEU A 86 0.91 -4.44 14.99
CA LEU A 86 1.57 -4.44 13.70
C LEU A 86 2.69 -3.40 13.62
N SER A 87 2.53 -2.23 14.24
CA SER A 87 3.57 -1.20 14.32
C SER A 87 4.83 -1.73 15.00
N GLU A 88 4.65 -2.41 16.13
CA GLU A 88 5.75 -3.04 16.86
C GLU A 88 6.42 -4.13 16.02
N ALA A 89 5.63 -5.00 15.39
CA ALA A 89 6.15 -6.08 14.55
C ALA A 89 6.88 -5.58 13.29
N LEU A 90 6.47 -4.44 12.73
CA LEU A 90 7.10 -3.84 11.56
C LEU A 90 8.41 -3.10 11.87
N ALA A 91 8.66 -2.72 13.12
CA ALA A 91 9.87 -1.97 13.52
C ALA A 91 11.17 -2.70 13.17
N ASP A 92 11.17 -4.04 13.27
CA ASP A 92 12.31 -4.92 12.94
C ASP A 92 12.14 -5.67 11.60
N CYS A 93 11.11 -5.32 10.83
CA CYS A 93 10.79 -6.01 9.59
C CYS A 93 11.67 -5.52 8.42
N GLU A 94 12.09 -6.46 7.56
CA GLU A 94 12.69 -6.09 6.27
C GLU A 94 11.66 -5.32 5.44
N TRP A 95 12.02 -4.13 4.94
CA TRP A 95 11.07 -3.26 4.24
C TRP A 95 10.83 -3.67 2.78
N THR A 96 10.25 -4.85 2.58
CA THR A 96 9.91 -5.41 1.28
C THR A 96 8.44 -5.85 1.23
N ASP A 97 7.83 -5.88 0.04
CA ASP A 97 6.43 -6.33 -0.14
C ASP A 97 6.19 -7.72 0.47
N GLY A 98 7.15 -8.64 0.31
CA GLY A 98 7.05 -10.00 0.84
C GLY A 98 7.06 -10.03 2.38
N ALA A 99 8.10 -9.46 2.99
CA ALA A 99 8.26 -9.46 4.43
C ALA A 99 7.14 -8.68 5.14
N ILE A 100 6.71 -7.54 4.59
CA ILE A 100 5.55 -6.80 5.11
C ILE A 100 4.27 -7.64 5.02
N ALA A 101 4.04 -8.35 3.91
CA ALA A 101 2.87 -9.20 3.77
C ALA A 101 2.87 -10.36 4.79
N ASP A 102 4.03 -10.93 5.06
CA ASP A 102 4.17 -12.02 6.03
C ASP A 102 4.00 -11.50 7.46
N CYS A 103 4.57 -10.34 7.78
CA CYS A 103 4.39 -9.66 9.07
C CYS A 103 2.90 -9.38 9.34
N ILE A 104 2.17 -8.79 8.37
CA ILE A 104 0.72 -8.57 8.49
C ILE A 104 -0.02 -9.88 8.81
N ARG A 105 0.30 -10.99 8.12
CA ARG A 105 -0.38 -12.27 8.34
C ARG A 105 -0.06 -12.87 9.71
N ALA A 106 1.18 -12.72 10.19
CA ALA A 106 1.57 -13.18 11.51
C ALA A 106 0.79 -12.42 12.59
N THR A 107 0.80 -11.08 12.54
CA THR A 107 0.06 -10.24 13.49
C THR A 107 -1.44 -10.52 13.46
N ILE A 108 -2.04 -10.74 12.28
CA ILE A 108 -3.45 -11.16 12.18
C ILE A 108 -3.71 -12.45 12.99
N GLY A 109 -2.80 -13.42 12.91
CA GLY A 109 -2.93 -14.69 13.62
C GLY A 109 -2.73 -14.56 15.13
N GLU A 110 -1.83 -13.69 15.56
CA GLU A 110 -1.52 -13.44 16.97
C GLU A 110 -2.64 -12.67 17.68
N GLU A 111 -3.15 -11.61 17.06
CA GLU A 111 -4.25 -10.79 17.59
C GLU A 111 -5.63 -11.46 17.41
N GLY A 112 -5.73 -12.50 16.59
CA GLY A 112 -6.98 -13.22 16.34
C GLY A 112 -8.03 -12.41 15.57
N ILE A 113 -7.65 -11.28 14.97
CA ILE A 113 -8.53 -10.45 14.15
C ILE A 113 -8.89 -11.15 12.83
N GLY A 114 -10.10 -10.90 12.32
CA GLY A 114 -10.48 -11.36 10.99
C GLY A 114 -9.59 -10.74 9.91
N GLY A 115 -9.02 -11.55 9.02
CA GLY A 115 -8.07 -11.03 8.02
C GLY A 115 -8.64 -9.91 7.14
N ARG A 116 -9.94 -9.95 6.82
CA ARG A 116 -10.62 -8.84 6.13
C ARG A 116 -10.60 -7.55 6.96
N ASP A 117 -10.87 -7.66 8.25
CA ASP A 117 -11.00 -6.53 9.17
C ASP A 117 -9.64 -5.87 9.41
N ALA A 118 -8.58 -6.67 9.55
CA ALA A 118 -7.19 -6.17 9.59
C ALA A 118 -6.81 -5.34 8.35
N TYR A 119 -7.15 -5.80 7.14
CA TYR A 119 -6.90 -5.00 5.93
C TYR A 119 -7.78 -3.74 5.87
N VAL A 120 -9.02 -3.79 6.37
CA VAL A 120 -9.88 -2.61 6.49
C VAL A 120 -9.25 -1.58 7.44
N ALA A 121 -8.71 -2.01 8.59
CA ALA A 121 -7.99 -1.16 9.54
C ALA A 121 -6.80 -0.45 8.87
N LEU A 122 -5.97 -1.20 8.14
CA LEU A 122 -4.85 -0.64 7.37
C LEU A 122 -5.30 0.41 6.36
N TYR A 123 -6.38 0.16 5.62
CA TYR A 123 -6.86 1.13 4.63
C TYR A 123 -7.47 2.37 5.29
N TRP A 124 -8.12 2.25 6.44
CA TRP A 124 -8.59 3.42 7.18
C TRP A 124 -7.42 4.28 7.66
N ALA A 125 -6.39 3.68 8.25
CA ALA A 125 -5.21 4.40 8.71
C ALA A 125 -4.43 5.04 7.54
N ILE A 126 -4.14 4.28 6.48
CA ILE A 126 -3.24 4.71 5.40
C ILE A 126 -3.96 5.59 4.37
N LEU A 127 -5.21 5.28 4.03
CA LEU A 127 -5.93 5.89 2.90
C LEU A 127 -7.17 6.69 3.32
N GLY A 128 -7.64 6.56 4.57
CA GLY A 128 -8.89 7.16 5.01
C GLY A 128 -10.13 6.53 4.33
N LYS A 129 -10.05 5.26 3.94
CA LYS A 129 -11.17 4.52 3.31
C LYS A 129 -11.08 3.02 3.57
N HIS A 130 -12.18 2.30 3.40
CA HIS A 130 -12.26 0.87 3.74
C HIS A 130 -11.65 -0.12 2.71
N HIS A 131 -11.05 0.35 1.61
CA HIS A 131 -10.46 -0.51 0.58
C HIS A 131 -9.32 0.18 -0.18
N GLY A 132 -8.42 -0.61 -0.76
CA GLY A 132 -7.28 -0.08 -1.50
C GLY A 132 -6.58 -1.10 -2.40
N PRO A 133 -5.41 -0.74 -2.95
CA PRO A 133 -4.51 -1.71 -3.60
C PRO A 133 -3.98 -2.73 -2.58
N LYS A 134 -3.20 -3.71 -3.02
CA LYS A 134 -2.54 -4.66 -2.11
C LYS A 134 -1.73 -3.89 -1.06
N ALA A 135 -2.11 -4.03 0.22
CA ALA A 135 -1.59 -3.21 1.32
C ALA A 135 -0.06 -3.29 1.43
N SER A 136 0.50 -4.51 1.44
CA SER A 136 1.95 -4.71 1.53
C SER A 136 2.73 -4.06 0.38
N SER A 137 2.21 -4.11 -0.86
CA SER A 137 2.84 -3.44 -2.01
C SER A 137 2.75 -1.92 -1.92
N LEU A 138 1.71 -1.36 -1.31
CA LEU A 138 1.60 0.08 -1.06
C LEU A 138 2.57 0.50 0.06
N MET A 139 2.57 -0.23 1.18
CA MET A 139 3.42 0.02 2.34
C MET A 139 4.91 -0.04 1.97
N ALA A 140 5.33 -1.00 1.13
CA ALA A 140 6.70 -1.11 0.63
C ALA A 140 7.15 0.09 -0.22
N GLU A 141 6.22 0.93 -0.68
CA GLU A 141 6.52 2.14 -1.45
C GLU A 141 6.46 3.42 -0.60
N MET A 142 6.10 3.29 0.68
CA MET A 142 6.10 4.35 1.69
C MET A 142 7.41 4.32 2.49
N GLU A 143 7.75 5.46 3.08
CA GLU A 143 8.80 5.53 4.10
C GLU A 143 8.34 4.80 5.37
N SER A 144 9.21 3.97 5.95
CA SER A 144 8.85 3.12 7.08
C SER A 144 8.45 3.92 8.31
N GLU A 145 9.23 4.95 8.64
CA GLU A 145 8.94 5.84 9.77
C GLU A 145 7.57 6.51 9.65
N HIS A 146 7.21 6.96 8.45
CA HIS A 146 5.89 7.58 8.19
C HIS A 146 4.75 6.58 8.41
N LEU A 147 4.90 5.35 7.90
CA LEU A 147 3.89 4.32 8.08
C LEU A 147 3.73 3.92 9.55
N LEU A 148 4.85 3.72 10.26
CA LEU A 148 4.86 3.34 11.67
C LEU A 148 4.21 4.43 12.55
N SER A 149 4.50 5.71 12.28
CA SER A 149 3.82 6.84 12.94
C SER A 149 2.30 6.73 12.74
N LEU A 150 1.84 6.64 11.49
CA LEU A 150 0.42 6.61 11.13
C LEU A 150 -0.36 5.50 11.85
N ILE A 151 0.16 4.28 11.88
CA ILE A 151 -0.55 3.13 12.47
C ILE A 151 -0.41 3.06 13.99
N SER A 152 0.53 3.80 14.59
CA SER A 152 0.64 3.94 16.05
C SER A 152 -0.20 5.08 16.64
N GLU A 153 -0.75 5.95 15.78
CA GLU A 153 -1.57 7.13 16.15
C GLU A 153 -3.08 6.83 16.35
N THR A 154 -3.48 5.58 16.12
CA THR A 154 -4.88 5.13 16.24
C THR A 154 -5.23 4.86 17.69
#